data_AF-A0A8T4TUZ8-F1
#
_entry.id   AF-A0A8T4TUZ8-F1
#
_cell.length_a   1.000
_cell.length_b   1.000
_cell.length_c   1.000
_cell.angle_alpha   90.00
_cell.angle_beta   90.00
_cell.angle_gamma   90.00
#
_symmetry.space_group_name_H-M   'P 1'
#
loop_
_entity.id
_entity.type
_entity.pdbx_description
1 polymer ?
#
loop_
_entity_poly.entity_id
_entity_poly.type
_entity_poly.pdbx_seq_one_letter_code
_entity_poly.pdbx_strand_id
1 'polypeptide(L)'
;MVIRTFSFDHKGGFYQYRVHTVKLNNFCKGILFPLKNYLESIFNSCPNDYFQKGPRSSSLKFNLSNINLQNAPKHELCLLTHYGLEQNSNRYSSAHSKVQVFMLEHDKTSIACETPIWLLPEELELYKEVFNSKEVLTGHIDILRIQDNKIWILDYKPNASKEKYASTQVYFYALMLSKRTGIPLEYFRCGYFDNLNCYLFKPEDCSLPQLKSIQEFI
;
A
#
# COMPACT_ATOMS: atom_id res chain seq x y z
N MET A 1 -7.11 -18.03 16.20
CA MET A 1 -5.89 -17.22 16.00
C MET A 1 -6.30 -15.79 15.64
N VAL A 2 -5.79 -14.78 16.36
CA VAL A 2 -6.23 -13.37 16.20
C VAL A 2 -5.59 -12.70 14.97
N ILE A 3 -4.33 -13.04 14.66
CA ILE A 3 -3.63 -12.60 13.45
C ILE A 3 -3.33 -13.82 12.60
N ARG A 4 -3.94 -13.94 11.43
CA ARG A 4 -3.64 -14.99 10.45
C ARG A 4 -2.42 -14.56 9.63
N THR A 5 -1.51 -15.51 9.36
CA THR A 5 -0.24 -15.23 8.66
C THR A 5 -0.04 -16.21 7.50
N PHE A 6 0.54 -15.73 6.41
CA PHE A 6 1.04 -16.54 5.28
C PHE A 6 2.33 -15.92 4.76
N SER A 7 3.28 -16.75 4.33
CA SER A 7 4.56 -16.31 3.79
C SER A 7 4.57 -16.52 2.28
N PHE A 8 4.63 -15.43 1.51
CA PHE A 8 4.75 -15.48 0.06
C PHE A 8 6.21 -15.43 -0.37
N ASP A 9 6.63 -16.36 -1.23
CA ASP A 9 7.90 -16.31 -1.93
C ASP A 9 7.72 -15.58 -3.26
N HIS A 10 7.92 -14.27 -3.25
CA HIS A 10 7.73 -13.40 -4.39
C HIS A 10 9.04 -12.73 -4.78
N LYS A 11 9.12 -12.18 -5.99
CA LYS A 11 10.33 -11.47 -6.45
C LYS A 11 10.69 -10.35 -5.48
N GLY A 12 11.84 -10.50 -4.82
CA GLY A 12 12.32 -9.59 -3.79
C GLY A 12 12.52 -10.20 -2.41
N GLY A 13 11.98 -11.40 -2.17
CA GLY A 13 12.15 -12.14 -0.93
C GLY A 13 10.83 -12.67 -0.36
N PHE A 14 10.87 -13.04 0.91
CA PHE A 14 9.69 -13.55 1.63
C PHE A 14 8.86 -12.41 2.21
N TYR A 15 7.62 -12.30 1.75
CA TYR A 15 6.64 -11.31 2.23
C TYR A 15 5.69 -11.97 3.22
N GLN A 16 5.66 -11.44 4.44
CA GLN A 16 4.91 -12.03 5.54
C GLN A 16 3.52 -11.39 5.64
N TYR A 17 2.61 -11.84 4.77
CA TYR A 17 1.23 -11.39 4.74
C TYR A 17 0.52 -11.71 6.04
N ARG A 18 -0.05 -10.69 6.69
CA ARG A 18 -0.73 -10.81 7.98
C ARG A 18 -2.04 -10.07 7.98
N VAL A 19 -3.06 -10.65 8.61
CA VAL A 19 -4.38 -10.03 8.76
C VAL A 19 -4.91 -10.25 10.17
N HIS A 20 -5.29 -9.16 10.83
CA HIS A 20 -5.91 -9.20 12.15
C HIS A 20 -7.42 -9.45 12.00
N THR A 21 -7.87 -10.68 12.25
CA THR A 21 -9.23 -11.15 11.93
C THR A 21 -10.33 -10.41 12.69
N VAL A 22 -10.11 -10.10 13.98
CA VAL A 22 -11.09 -9.34 14.78
C VAL A 22 -11.26 -7.90 14.27
N LYS A 23 -10.15 -7.18 14.06
CA LYS A 23 -10.18 -5.81 13.52
C LYS A 23 -10.80 -5.78 12.12
N LEU A 24 -10.44 -6.74 11.26
CA LEU A 24 -11.04 -6.91 9.94
C LEU A 24 -12.57 -7.02 10.01
N ASN A 25 -13.09 -7.92 10.84
CA ASN A 25 -14.53 -8.12 11.01
C ASN A 25 -15.25 -6.89 11.60
N ASN A 26 -14.56 -6.10 12.41
CA ASN A 26 -15.12 -4.92 13.03
C ASN A 26 -15.22 -3.74 12.06
N PHE A 27 -14.18 -3.50 11.25
CA PHE A 27 -14.07 -2.31 10.40
C PHE A 27 -14.55 -2.51 8.96
N CYS A 28 -14.34 -3.68 8.36
CA CYS A 28 -14.65 -3.91 6.95
C CYS A 28 -16.11 -4.36 6.75
N LYS A 29 -17.02 -3.42 6.92
CA LYS A 29 -18.47 -3.58 6.77
C LYS A 29 -19.01 -2.61 5.71
N GLY A 30 -20.26 -2.82 5.27
CA GLY A 30 -20.92 -1.95 4.30
C GLY A 30 -20.09 -1.81 3.02
N ILE A 31 -19.79 -0.58 2.63
CA ILE A 31 -18.97 -0.29 1.43
C ILE A 31 -17.55 -0.87 1.50
N LEU A 32 -17.03 -1.14 2.70
CA LEU A 32 -15.70 -1.74 2.91
C LEU A 32 -15.73 -3.27 3.00
N PHE A 33 -16.90 -3.91 2.92
CA PHE A 33 -17.01 -5.37 2.94
C PHE A 33 -16.22 -6.07 1.82
N PRO A 34 -16.14 -5.54 0.58
CA PRO A 34 -15.31 -6.14 -0.46
C PRO A 34 -13.82 -6.24 -0.08
N LEU A 35 -13.30 -5.30 0.72
CA LEU A 35 -11.93 -5.38 1.24
C LEU A 35 -11.74 -6.61 2.15
N LYS A 36 -12.74 -6.94 2.98
CA LYS A 36 -12.71 -8.15 3.79
C LYS A 36 -12.59 -9.40 2.93
N ASN A 37 -13.47 -9.54 1.93
CA ASN A 37 -13.46 -10.70 1.04
C ASN A 37 -12.13 -10.84 0.31
N TYR A 38 -11.56 -9.72 -0.14
CA TYR A 38 -10.26 -9.70 -0.77
C TYR A 38 -9.15 -10.18 0.17
N LEU A 39 -9.04 -9.60 1.37
CA LEU A 39 -8.00 -9.97 2.33
C LEU A 39 -8.10 -11.44 2.77
N GLU A 40 -9.31 -11.96 2.91
CA GLU A 40 -9.54 -13.37 3.24
C GLU A 40 -9.19 -14.31 2.08
N SER A 41 -9.47 -13.92 0.83
CA SER A 41 -9.20 -14.74 -0.35
C SER A 41 -7.71 -14.88 -0.66
N ILE A 42 -6.90 -13.86 -0.38
CA ILE A 42 -5.45 -13.86 -0.64
C ILE A 42 -4.75 -15.05 0.02
N PHE A 43 -5.20 -15.49 1.19
CA PHE A 43 -4.61 -16.66 1.87
C PHE A 43 -4.72 -17.97 1.07
N ASN A 44 -5.69 -18.08 0.16
CA ASN A 44 -5.97 -19.32 -0.55
C ASN A 44 -5.79 -19.16 -2.07
N SER A 45 -5.83 -17.93 -2.60
CA SER A 45 -5.99 -17.67 -4.03
C SER A 45 -5.17 -16.48 -4.52
N CYS A 46 -4.05 -16.16 -3.85
CA CYS A 46 -3.10 -15.19 -4.38
C CYS A 46 -2.52 -15.67 -5.73
N PRO A 47 -2.56 -14.86 -6.81
CA PRO A 47 -1.98 -15.22 -8.10
C PRO A 47 -0.45 -15.06 -8.07
N ASN A 48 0.24 -15.98 -7.40
CA ASN A 48 1.68 -15.87 -7.11
C ASN A 48 2.55 -15.66 -8.37
N ASP A 49 2.14 -16.17 -9.53
CA ASP A 49 2.86 -16.04 -10.80
C ASP A 49 3.03 -14.58 -11.24
N TYR A 50 2.06 -13.70 -10.93
CA TYR A 50 2.17 -12.27 -11.24
C TYR A 50 3.34 -11.61 -10.53
N PHE A 51 3.69 -12.09 -9.34
CA PHE A 51 4.72 -11.51 -8.48
C PHE A 51 6.13 -12.01 -8.80
N GLN A 52 6.29 -12.89 -9.79
CA GLN A 52 7.60 -13.39 -10.23
C GLN A 52 8.21 -12.56 -11.36
N LYS A 53 7.38 -11.83 -12.11
CA LYS A 53 7.78 -11.09 -13.32
C LYS A 53 7.26 -9.65 -13.29
N GLY A 54 7.67 -8.87 -14.29
CA GLY A 54 7.17 -7.51 -14.45
C GLY A 54 7.72 -6.46 -13.47
N PRO A 55 7.15 -5.24 -13.55
CA PRO A 55 7.49 -4.13 -12.67
C PRO A 55 6.87 -4.32 -11.28
N ARG A 56 7.56 -3.79 -10.27
CA ARG A 56 7.01 -3.64 -8.91
C ARG A 56 6.76 -2.16 -8.65
N SER A 57 5.66 -1.82 -8.00
CA SER A 57 5.31 -0.43 -7.65
C SER A 57 6.43 0.25 -6.86
N SER A 58 7.09 -0.48 -5.95
CA SER A 58 8.23 0.01 -5.16
C SER A 58 9.50 0.29 -5.97
N SER A 59 9.54 -0.11 -7.23
CA SER A 59 10.66 0.10 -8.15
C SER A 59 10.38 1.20 -9.19
N LEU A 60 9.20 1.83 -9.15
CA LEU A 60 8.84 2.93 -10.06
C LEU A 60 9.64 4.18 -9.72
N LYS A 61 10.14 4.87 -10.76
CA LYS A 61 11.03 6.04 -10.62
C LYS A 61 10.52 7.23 -11.42
N PHE A 62 9.27 7.61 -11.18
CA PHE A 62 8.65 8.81 -11.73
C PHE A 62 7.69 9.41 -10.72
N ASN A 63 7.37 10.69 -10.90
CA ASN A 63 6.38 11.39 -10.08
C ASN A 63 5.06 11.49 -10.84
N LEU A 64 3.95 11.36 -10.12
CA LEU A 64 2.64 11.71 -10.66
C LEU A 64 2.44 13.22 -10.60
N SER A 65 1.68 13.76 -11.55
CA SER A 65 1.22 15.14 -11.49
C SER A 65 0.13 15.29 -10.43
N ASN A 66 -0.01 16.49 -9.87
CA ASN A 66 -1.11 16.89 -9.00
C ASN A 66 -1.26 16.13 -7.68
N ILE A 67 -0.23 15.44 -7.18
CA ILE A 67 -0.25 14.95 -5.80
C ILE A 67 -0.15 16.14 -4.85
N ASN A 68 -1.25 16.45 -4.16
CA ASN A 68 -1.24 17.40 -3.03
C ASN A 68 -0.72 16.71 -1.76
N LEU A 69 0.61 16.59 -1.68
CA LEU A 69 1.27 15.92 -0.55
C LEU A 69 1.37 16.85 0.66
N GLN A 70 0.78 16.44 1.77
CA GLN A 70 0.83 17.17 3.04
C GLN A 70 1.84 16.53 3.99
N ASN A 71 2.81 17.30 4.46
CA ASN A 71 3.67 16.86 5.55
C ASN A 71 2.96 17.11 6.89
N ALA A 72 2.74 16.05 7.65
CA ALA A 72 2.18 16.04 8.98
C ALA A 72 3.27 15.57 9.98
N PRO A 73 4.25 16.43 10.32
CA PRO A 73 5.24 16.06 11.34
C PRO A 73 4.53 15.80 12.67
N LYS A 74 5.05 14.83 13.44
CA LYS A 74 4.45 14.39 14.73
C LYS A 74 3.06 13.74 14.61
N HIS A 75 2.65 13.30 13.42
CA HIS A 75 1.47 12.47 13.26
C HIS A 75 1.58 11.20 14.13
N GLU A 76 0.46 10.61 14.54
CA GLU A 76 0.44 9.39 15.37
C GLU A 76 1.23 8.22 14.76
N LEU A 77 1.32 8.18 13.42
CA LEU A 77 2.12 7.21 12.67
C LEU A 77 3.61 7.29 13.02
N CYS A 78 4.14 8.50 13.27
CA CYS A 78 5.51 8.69 13.70
C CYS A 78 5.75 8.08 15.09
N LEU A 79 4.80 8.25 16.00
CA LEU A 79 4.87 7.70 17.36
C LEU A 79 4.77 6.16 17.36
N LEU A 80 3.84 5.61 16.58
CA LEU A 80 3.71 4.17 16.39
C LEU A 80 4.98 3.56 15.80
N THR A 81 5.62 4.26 14.86
CA THR A 81 6.90 3.84 14.27
C THR A 81 8.01 3.83 15.31
N HIS A 82 8.13 4.89 16.10
CA HIS A 82 9.13 4.99 17.16
C HIS A 82 9.02 3.81 18.14
N TYR A 83 7.82 3.57 18.68
CA TYR A 83 7.59 2.45 19.57
C TYR A 83 7.79 1.10 18.90
N GLY A 84 7.39 0.95 17.63
CA GLY A 84 7.63 -0.28 16.88
C GLY A 84 9.11 -0.61 16.74
N LEU A 85 9.94 0.37 16.40
CA LEU A 85 11.39 0.19 16.29
C LEU A 85 12.05 -0.17 17.62
N GLU A 86 11.59 0.45 18.72
CA GLU A 86 12.11 0.22 20.07
C GLU A 86 11.68 -1.13 20.64
N GLN A 87 10.36 -1.37 20.74
CA GLN A 87 9.77 -2.53 21.40
C GLN A 87 10.09 -3.85 20.67
N ASN A 88 10.14 -3.81 19.34
CA ASN A 88 10.48 -4.98 18.54
C ASN A 88 11.97 -5.08 18.18
N SER A 89 12.83 -4.24 18.78
CA SER A 89 14.28 -4.17 18.47
C SER A 89 14.98 -5.53 18.51
N ASN A 90 14.63 -6.38 19.49
CA ASN A 90 15.17 -7.71 19.69
C ASN A 90 14.31 -8.84 19.09
N ARG A 91 13.08 -8.54 18.65
CA ARG A 91 12.12 -9.53 18.12
C ARG A 91 12.26 -9.73 16.61
N TYR A 92 12.59 -8.66 15.89
CA TYR A 92 12.72 -8.68 14.43
C TYR A 92 14.03 -8.01 13.98
N SER A 93 14.63 -8.50 12.90
CA SER A 93 15.86 -7.91 12.35
C SER A 93 15.58 -6.68 11.48
N SER A 94 14.57 -6.75 10.61
CA SER A 94 14.25 -5.65 9.69
C SER A 94 13.39 -4.56 10.35
N ALA A 95 13.65 -3.31 10.00
CA ALA A 95 12.85 -2.17 10.47
C ALA A 95 11.38 -2.26 10.02
N HIS A 96 11.12 -2.78 8.81
CA HIS A 96 9.76 -3.00 8.30
C HIS A 96 8.99 -3.96 9.22
N SER A 97 9.53 -5.15 9.51
CA SER A 97 8.86 -6.11 10.39
C SER A 97 8.62 -5.56 11.80
N LYS A 98 9.57 -4.78 12.34
CA LYS A 98 9.42 -4.12 13.64
C LYS A 98 8.19 -3.21 13.68
N VAL A 99 8.05 -2.34 12.69
CA VAL A 99 6.97 -1.35 12.61
C VAL A 99 5.64 -2.00 12.25
N GLN A 100 5.61 -2.80 11.18
CA GLN A 100 4.40 -3.46 10.67
C GLN A 100 3.75 -4.34 11.75
N VAL A 101 4.51 -5.23 12.39
CA VAL A 101 3.97 -6.13 13.41
C VAL A 101 3.52 -5.35 14.65
N PHE A 102 4.31 -4.35 15.08
CA PHE A 102 3.91 -3.52 16.22
C PHE A 102 2.58 -2.82 15.96
N MET A 103 2.42 -2.19 14.80
CA MET A 103 1.18 -1.53 14.41
C MET A 103 0.02 -2.52 14.31
N LEU A 104 0.22 -3.67 13.66
CA LEU A 104 -0.83 -4.68 13.55
C LEU A 104 -1.31 -5.21 14.91
N GLU A 105 -0.41 -5.32 15.89
CA GLU A 105 -0.73 -5.76 17.25
C GLU A 105 -1.37 -4.63 18.09
N HIS A 106 -0.78 -3.43 18.10
CA HIS A 106 -1.07 -2.38 19.08
C HIS A 106 -1.93 -1.22 18.55
N ASP A 107 -1.82 -0.88 17.26
CA ASP A 107 -2.70 0.13 16.68
C ASP A 107 -4.10 -0.45 16.48
N LYS A 108 -5.11 0.25 16.98
CA LYS A 108 -6.51 -0.22 16.94
C LYS A 108 -7.02 -0.35 15.51
N THR A 109 -6.49 0.45 14.59
CA THR A 109 -7.01 0.59 13.23
C THR A 109 -6.23 -0.17 12.16
N SER A 110 -5.03 -0.68 12.48
CA SER A 110 -4.22 -1.51 11.57
C SER A 110 -4.83 -2.90 11.42
N ILE A 111 -5.18 -3.28 10.19
CA ILE A 111 -5.90 -4.52 9.90
C ILE A 111 -5.06 -5.56 9.15
N ALA A 112 -4.07 -5.14 8.36
CA ALA A 112 -3.24 -6.06 7.59
C ALA A 112 -1.84 -5.50 7.30
N CYS A 113 -0.89 -6.40 7.03
CA CYS A 113 0.47 -6.09 6.61
C CYS A 113 0.88 -6.95 5.43
N GLU A 114 1.81 -6.43 4.62
CA GLU A 114 2.39 -7.10 3.45
C GLU A 114 1.31 -7.62 2.48
N THR A 115 0.28 -6.81 2.22
CA THR A 115 -0.87 -7.24 1.41
C THR A 115 -0.50 -7.27 -0.07
N PRO A 116 -0.48 -8.45 -0.72
CA PRO A 116 -0.15 -8.57 -2.13
C PRO A 116 -1.27 -7.96 -2.97
N ILE A 117 -0.91 -7.15 -3.97
CA ILE A 117 -1.81 -6.43 -4.87
C ILE A 117 -1.21 -6.36 -6.28
N TRP A 118 -2.07 -6.21 -7.30
CA TRP A 118 -1.63 -6.18 -8.69
C TRP A 118 -2.56 -5.34 -9.59
N LEU A 119 -2.01 -4.87 -10.72
CA LEU A 119 -2.71 -4.19 -11.82
C LEU A 119 -2.44 -4.94 -13.13
N LEU A 120 -3.50 -5.37 -13.80
CA LEU A 120 -3.38 -5.97 -15.12
C LEU A 120 -3.17 -4.89 -16.19
N PRO A 121 -2.41 -5.18 -17.27
CA PRO A 121 -2.15 -4.22 -18.34
C PRO A 121 -3.39 -3.57 -18.95
N GLU A 122 -4.47 -4.32 -19.09
CA GLU A 122 -5.75 -3.90 -19.65
C GLU A 122 -6.57 -2.98 -18.72
N GLU A 123 -6.20 -2.86 -17.44
CA GLU A 123 -6.94 -2.07 -16.45
C GLU A 123 -6.54 -0.59 -16.40
N LEU A 124 -5.49 -0.24 -17.15
CA LEU A 124 -4.96 1.11 -17.25
C LEU A 124 -4.74 1.48 -18.71
N GLU A 125 -5.34 2.59 -19.12
CA GLU A 125 -4.99 3.19 -20.40
C GLU A 125 -3.51 3.60 -20.38
N LEU A 126 -2.81 3.42 -21.51
CA LEU A 126 -1.39 3.74 -21.65
C LEU A 126 -0.47 2.98 -20.67
N TYR A 127 -0.91 1.80 -20.18
CA TYR A 127 -0.14 0.98 -19.24
C TYR A 127 1.31 0.77 -19.70
N LYS A 128 1.49 0.44 -20.98
CA LYS A 128 2.80 0.14 -21.55
C LYS A 128 3.70 1.37 -21.51
N GLU A 129 3.16 2.54 -21.79
CA GLU A 129 3.88 3.81 -21.80
C GLU A 129 4.27 4.24 -20.39
N VAL A 130 3.36 4.07 -19.42
CA VAL A 130 3.59 4.43 -18.00
C VAL A 130 4.65 3.53 -17.35
N PHE A 131 4.58 2.22 -17.58
CA PHE A 131 5.46 1.25 -16.90
C PHE A 131 6.59 0.71 -17.76
N ASN A 132 6.65 1.07 -19.04
CA ASN A 132 7.55 0.50 -20.04
C ASN A 132 7.52 -1.05 -20.03
N SER A 133 6.33 -1.63 -19.87
CA SER A 133 6.14 -3.07 -19.72
C SER A 133 4.75 -3.50 -20.16
N LYS A 134 4.61 -4.77 -20.56
CA LYS A 134 3.30 -5.43 -20.75
C LYS A 134 3.00 -6.49 -19.68
N GLU A 135 3.91 -6.65 -18.73
CA GLU A 135 3.74 -7.57 -17.61
C GLU A 135 2.92 -6.91 -16.49
N VAL A 136 2.29 -7.72 -15.64
CA VAL A 136 1.49 -7.27 -14.49
C VAL A 136 2.32 -6.42 -13.52
N LEU A 137 1.78 -5.29 -13.07
CA LEU A 137 2.38 -4.46 -12.03
C LEU A 137 1.99 -5.06 -10.70
N THR A 138 2.97 -5.25 -9.82
CA THR A 138 2.73 -5.87 -8.51
C THR A 138 3.21 -5.01 -7.34
N GLY A 139 2.73 -5.35 -6.16
CA GLY A 139 3.06 -4.66 -4.92
C GLY A 139 2.72 -5.45 -3.68
N HIS A 140 3.38 -5.12 -2.57
CA HIS A 140 2.94 -5.50 -1.23
C HIS A 140 2.73 -4.21 -0.46
N ILE A 141 1.54 -4.01 0.08
CA ILE A 141 1.24 -2.86 0.93
C ILE A 141 1.80 -3.17 2.31
N ASP A 142 2.73 -2.34 2.80
CA ASP A 142 3.31 -2.54 4.13
C ASP A 142 2.23 -2.62 5.21
N ILE A 143 1.33 -1.63 5.27
CA ILE A 143 0.27 -1.55 6.28
C ILE A 143 -1.04 -1.06 5.66
N LEU A 144 -2.13 -1.76 5.99
CA LEU A 144 -3.51 -1.30 5.79
C LEU A 144 -4.12 -0.90 7.13
N ARG A 145 -4.65 0.34 7.21
CA ARG A 145 -5.44 0.84 8.34
C ARG A 145 -6.85 1.22 7.90
N ILE A 146 -7.84 1.11 8.79
CA ILE A 146 -9.18 1.67 8.59
C ILE A 146 -9.44 2.74 9.64
N GLN A 147 -9.66 3.98 9.19
CA GLN A 147 -9.94 5.12 10.06
C GLN A 147 -10.91 6.06 9.34
N ASP A 148 -11.93 6.54 10.06
CA ASP A 148 -13.00 7.41 9.53
C ASP A 148 -13.68 6.85 8.27
N ASN A 149 -13.91 5.53 8.25
CA ASN A 149 -14.46 4.79 7.12
C ASN A 149 -13.64 4.93 5.81
N LYS A 150 -12.34 5.23 5.94
CA LYS A 150 -11.37 5.27 4.84
C LYS A 150 -10.33 4.16 4.98
N ILE A 151 -9.87 3.65 3.85
CA ILE A 151 -8.79 2.69 3.72
C ILE A 151 -7.48 3.47 3.60
N TRP A 152 -6.62 3.35 4.59
CA TRP A 152 -5.30 3.97 4.60
C TRP A 152 -4.26 2.98 4.07
N ILE A 153 -3.65 3.35 2.94
CA ILE A 153 -2.54 2.67 2.30
C ILE A 153 -1.25 3.33 2.80
N LEU A 154 -0.50 2.61 3.62
CA LEU A 154 0.65 3.17 4.31
C LEU A 154 1.91 2.37 3.99
N ASP A 155 2.98 3.09 3.67
CA ASP A 155 4.31 2.54 3.34
C ASP A 155 5.37 3.10 4.30
N TYR A 156 6.08 2.23 4.99
CA TYR A 156 7.13 2.64 5.91
C TYR A 156 8.41 2.91 5.11
N LYS A 157 8.98 4.09 5.27
CA LYS A 157 10.18 4.52 4.55
C LYS A 157 11.21 5.09 5.51
N PRO A 158 12.29 4.35 5.86
CA PRO A 158 13.36 4.91 6.68
C PRO A 158 13.90 6.19 6.04
N ASN A 159 13.87 7.31 6.77
CA ASN A 159 14.17 8.65 6.24
C ASN A 159 13.18 9.11 5.17
N ALA A 160 11.88 9.07 5.48
CA ALA A 160 10.78 9.43 4.59
C ALA A 160 11.00 10.80 3.93
N SER A 161 11.64 11.75 4.60
CA SER A 161 11.96 13.07 4.04
C SER A 161 12.89 13.06 2.83
N LYS A 162 13.62 11.96 2.58
CA LYS A 162 14.51 11.78 1.43
C LYS A 162 13.85 11.03 0.27
N GLU A 163 12.66 10.49 0.47
CA GLU A 163 11.96 9.71 -0.54
C GLU A 163 11.43 10.60 -1.66
N LYS A 164 11.70 10.18 -2.90
CA LYS A 164 11.26 10.89 -4.11
C LYS A 164 10.02 10.27 -4.73
N TYR A 165 9.91 8.94 -4.70
CA TYR A 165 8.91 8.19 -5.47
C TYR A 165 7.93 7.39 -4.60
N ALA A 166 8.00 7.55 -3.27
CA ALA A 166 7.13 6.84 -2.34
C ALA A 166 5.65 7.19 -2.57
N SER A 167 5.32 8.44 -2.88
CA SER A 167 3.95 8.87 -3.21
C SER A 167 3.40 8.15 -4.46
N THR A 168 4.21 8.00 -5.51
CA THR A 168 3.87 7.21 -6.71
C THR A 168 3.63 5.75 -6.36
N GLN A 169 4.52 5.15 -5.55
CA GLN A 169 4.37 3.76 -5.10
C GLN A 169 3.03 3.55 -4.39
N VAL A 170 2.69 4.40 -3.40
CA VAL A 170 1.46 4.23 -2.61
C VAL A 170 0.19 4.63 -3.37
N TYR A 171 0.28 5.54 -4.34
CA TYR A 171 -0.84 5.81 -5.25
C TYR A 171 -1.19 4.55 -6.05
N PHE A 172 -0.21 3.89 -6.67
CA PHE A 172 -0.49 2.67 -7.43
C PHE A 172 -0.96 1.54 -6.53
N TYR A 173 -0.54 1.50 -5.26
CA TYR A 173 -1.11 0.59 -4.27
C TYR A 173 -2.61 0.82 -4.06
N ALA A 174 -3.04 2.08 -3.90
CA ALA A 174 -4.46 2.41 -3.80
C ALA A 174 -5.23 2.05 -5.09
N LEU A 175 -4.68 2.36 -6.26
CA LEU A 175 -5.30 2.04 -7.55
C LEU A 175 -5.48 0.53 -7.72
N MET A 176 -4.43 -0.25 -7.45
CA MET A 176 -4.49 -1.71 -7.50
C MET A 176 -5.56 -2.24 -6.55
N LEU A 177 -5.54 -1.83 -5.28
CA LEU A 177 -6.51 -2.34 -4.30
C LEU A 177 -7.94 -1.91 -4.64
N SER A 178 -8.13 -0.69 -5.16
CA SER A 178 -9.41 -0.22 -5.69
C SER A 178 -9.92 -1.12 -6.81
N LYS A 179 -9.08 -1.48 -7.80
CA LYS A 179 -9.44 -2.41 -8.88
C LYS A 179 -9.78 -3.81 -8.35
N ARG A 180 -8.99 -4.32 -7.40
CA ARG A 180 -9.19 -5.67 -6.82
C ARG A 180 -10.46 -5.78 -5.96
N THR A 181 -10.89 -4.68 -5.35
CA THR A 181 -12.03 -4.66 -4.41
C THR A 181 -13.29 -4.03 -4.98
N GLY A 182 -13.18 -3.26 -6.07
CA GLY A 182 -14.25 -2.42 -6.60
C GLY A 182 -14.56 -1.18 -5.75
N ILE A 183 -13.79 -0.92 -4.68
CA ILE A 183 -14.01 0.23 -3.80
C ILE A 183 -13.45 1.49 -4.50
N PRO A 184 -14.23 2.59 -4.63
CA PRO A 184 -13.75 3.80 -5.31
C PRO A 184 -12.61 4.50 -4.56
N LEU A 185 -11.70 5.15 -5.31
CA LEU A 185 -10.53 5.85 -4.75
C LEU A 185 -10.86 6.92 -3.70
N GLU A 186 -12.06 7.51 -3.73
CA GLU A 186 -12.52 8.47 -2.71
C GLU A 186 -12.54 7.88 -1.28
N TYR A 187 -12.60 6.55 -1.15
CA TYR A 187 -12.52 5.85 0.13
C TYR A 187 -11.09 5.56 0.57
N PHE A 188 -10.07 5.97 -0.17
CA PHE A 188 -8.68 5.70 0.13
C PHE A 188 -7.97 6.94 0.65
N ARG A 189 -6.98 6.73 1.50
CA ARG A 189 -5.98 7.71 1.91
C ARG A 189 -4.62 7.07 1.75
N CYS A 190 -3.65 7.83 1.29
CA CYS A 190 -2.32 7.31 1.05
C CYS A 190 -1.31 8.06 1.91
N GLY A 191 -0.27 7.35 2.33
CA GLY A 191 0.86 8.00 2.96
C GLY A 191 2.09 7.14 3.07
N TYR A 192 3.20 7.81 3.29
CA TYR A 192 4.45 7.16 3.65
C TYR A 192 5.09 7.92 4.82
N PHE A 193 5.81 7.19 5.67
CA PHE A 193 6.17 7.71 6.98
C PHE A 193 7.43 7.05 7.55
N ASP A 194 8.06 7.78 8.48
CA ASP A 194 9.05 7.26 9.41
C ASP A 194 8.71 7.73 10.84
N ASN A 195 9.67 7.61 11.77
CA ASN A 195 9.48 8.01 13.17
C ASN A 195 9.50 9.53 13.39
N LEU A 196 9.67 10.35 12.35
CA LEU A 196 9.78 11.81 12.43
C LEU A 196 8.76 12.51 11.51
N ASN A 197 8.61 12.03 10.28
CA ASN A 197 7.85 12.63 9.20
C ASN A 197 6.75 11.68 8.72
N CYS A 198 5.62 12.27 8.36
CA CYS A 198 4.51 11.56 7.77
C CYS A 198 3.98 12.40 6.61
N TYR A 199 3.89 11.80 5.42
CA TYR A 199 3.45 12.47 4.21
C TYR A 199 2.15 11.83 3.74
N LEU A 200 1.08 12.62 3.66
CA LEU A 200 -0.28 12.14 3.43
C LEU A 200 -0.90 12.82 2.21
N PHE A 201 -1.74 12.09 1.48
CA PHE A 201 -2.52 12.64 0.38
C PHE A 201 -3.77 11.82 0.09
N LYS A 202 -4.62 12.38 -0.78
CA LYS A 202 -5.85 11.77 -1.29
C LYS A 202 -5.60 11.25 -2.71
N PRO A 203 -5.66 9.92 -2.96
CA PRO A 203 -5.41 9.39 -4.29
C PRO A 203 -6.48 9.78 -5.31
N GLU A 204 -7.70 10.11 -4.89
CA GLU A 204 -8.77 10.57 -5.78
C GLU A 204 -8.49 11.93 -6.45
N ASP A 205 -7.63 12.76 -5.84
CA ASP A 205 -7.23 14.05 -6.40
C ASP A 205 -6.08 13.91 -7.42
N CYS A 206 -5.48 12.71 -7.51
CA CYS A 206 -4.33 12.45 -8.36
C CYS A 206 -4.77 12.12 -9.79
N SER A 207 -4.05 12.64 -10.77
CA SER A 207 -4.24 12.28 -12.17
C SER A 207 -3.01 11.53 -12.67
N LEU A 208 -3.22 10.48 -13.46
CA LEU A 208 -2.12 9.90 -14.22
C LEU A 208 -1.57 10.96 -15.18
N PRO A 209 -0.26 10.93 -15.50
CA PRO A 209 0.29 11.80 -16.51
C PRO A 209 -0.51 11.60 -17.80
N GLN A 210 -1.26 12.62 -18.22
CA GLN A 210 -1.84 12.64 -19.54
C GLN A 210 -0.66 12.73 -20.52
N LEU A 211 -0.43 11.69 -21.31
CA LEU A 211 0.32 11.89 -22.54
C LEU A 211 -0.57 12.76 -23.41
N LYS A 212 -0.21 14.05 -23.52
CA LYS A 212 -0.85 14.96 -24.47
C LYS A 212 -0.98 14.24 -25.81
N SER A 213 -2.20 14.20 -26.35
CA SER A 213 -2.41 13.58 -27.65
C SER A 213 -1.54 14.31 -28.69
N ILE A 214 -1.05 13.60 -29.71
CA ILE A 214 -0.31 14.23 -30.82
C ILE A 214 -1.17 15.33 -31.50
N GLN A 215 -2.51 15.24 -31.39
CA GLN A 215 -3.44 16.26 -31.89
C GLN A 215 -3.37 17.58 -31.12
N GLU A 216 -2.77 17.65 -29.93
CA GLU A 216 -2.54 18.92 -29.22
C GLU A 216 -1.25 19.64 -29.65
N PHE A 217 -0.43 19.01 -30.50
CA PHE A 217 0.82 19.55 -31.03
C PHE A 217 0.80 19.81 -32.54
N ILE A 218 -0.32 19.53 -33.21
CA ILE A 218 -0.59 19.82 -34.63
C ILE A 218 -1.66 20.91 -34.68
#